data_AF-A0A8B8DL37-F1
#
_entry.id   AF-A0A8B8DL37-F1
#
_cell.length_a   1.000
_cell.length_b   1.000
_cell.length_c   1.000
_cell.angle_alpha   90.00
_cell.angle_beta   90.00
_cell.angle_gamma   90.00
#
_symmetry.space_group_name_H-M   'P 1'
#
loop_
_entity.id
_entity.type
_entity.pdbx_description
1 polymer ?
#
loop_
_entity_poly.entity_id
_entity_poly.type
_entity_poly.pdbx_seq_one_letter_code
_entity_poly.pdbx_strand_id
1 'polypeptide(L)'
;MTCCGSELVDGVTTGCCAAKPYNTSTHTCCRNDKSIHLNQSCCGSRGYDKRTHQCRNGYQVVTKPNPIKNNARPGICRACIRDMSDIREQIRMETLSVCKKYKFKVYTNRVPIRSGQFWIMHGKLAENKRNVRLIVPCKCSQLNKTGEYVLLTDIDVKRSTIRLGDSDLFLQHNQRLETIISRKRKKCKIAGSSWFVRQLKIRAVKEVGEFIGRILPKGRF
;
A
#
# COMPACT_ATOMS: atom_id res chain seq x y z
N MET A 1 -21.09 48.73 -1.74
CA MET A 1 -20.93 48.33 -0.33
C MET A 1 -22.19 47.60 0.10
N THR A 2 -22.05 46.58 0.94
CA THR A 2 -23.14 45.72 1.41
C THR A 2 -23.13 45.71 2.94
N CYS A 3 -24.31 45.59 3.56
CA CYS A 3 -24.40 45.52 5.01
C CYS A 3 -23.97 44.13 5.52
N CYS A 4 -23.17 44.12 6.58
CA CYS A 4 -22.73 42.94 7.31
C CYS A 4 -22.98 43.14 8.80
N GLY A 5 -24.14 42.67 9.29
CA GLY A 5 -24.56 42.97 10.66
C GLY A 5 -24.82 44.46 10.82
N SER A 6 -23.95 45.15 11.57
CA SER A 6 -23.99 46.61 11.78
C SER A 6 -22.93 47.39 11.00
N GLU A 7 -22.08 46.72 10.23
CA GLU A 7 -20.96 47.34 9.51
C GLU A 7 -21.15 47.29 7.99
N LEU A 8 -20.60 48.26 7.26
CA LEU A 8 -20.59 48.29 5.79
C LEU A 8 -19.31 47.65 5.26
N VAL A 9 -19.45 46.67 4.36
CA VAL A 9 -18.32 45.99 3.69
C VAL A 9 -18.28 46.28 2.20
N ASP A 10 -17.09 46.31 1.61
CA ASP A 10 -16.89 46.61 0.19
C ASP A 10 -17.03 45.36 -0.71
N GLY A 11 -16.96 44.15 -0.13
CA GLY A 11 -16.96 42.88 -0.85
C GLY A 11 -15.65 42.57 -1.57
N VAL A 12 -14.67 43.49 -1.56
CA VAL A 12 -13.39 43.40 -2.28
C VAL A 12 -12.26 43.14 -1.29
N THR A 13 -12.07 44.02 -0.32
CA THR A 13 -11.06 43.88 0.75
C THR A 13 -11.66 43.29 2.02
N THR A 14 -12.97 43.46 2.18
CA THR A 14 -13.76 43.04 3.34
C THR A 14 -14.97 42.24 2.88
N GLY A 15 -15.08 41.00 3.35
CA GLY A 15 -16.21 40.12 3.13
C GLY A 15 -17.10 40.05 4.37
N CYS A 16 -18.28 39.46 4.24
CA CYS A 16 -19.18 39.19 5.36
C CYS A 16 -19.34 37.69 5.60
N CYS A 17 -19.24 37.25 6.85
CA CYS A 17 -19.47 35.87 7.26
C CYS A 17 -20.22 35.85 8.59
N ALA A 18 -21.41 35.23 8.67
CA ALA A 18 -22.24 35.21 9.88
C ALA A 18 -22.42 36.60 10.54
N ALA A 19 -22.74 37.62 9.72
CA ALA A 19 -22.87 39.02 10.16
C ALA A 19 -21.61 39.64 10.79
N LYS A 20 -20.43 39.06 10.55
CA LYS A 20 -19.13 39.60 10.95
C LYS A 20 -18.27 39.90 9.72
N PRO A 21 -17.68 41.09 9.64
CA PRO A 21 -16.74 41.41 8.58
C PRO A 21 -15.44 40.60 8.74
N TYR A 22 -14.82 40.26 7.62
CA TYR A 22 -13.51 39.61 7.59
C TYR A 22 -12.66 40.13 6.43
N ASN A 23 -11.35 40.12 6.60
CA ASN A 23 -10.43 40.51 5.53
C ASN A 23 -10.31 39.39 4.48
N THR A 24 -10.73 39.65 3.25
CA THR A 24 -10.74 38.67 2.14
C THR A 24 -9.34 38.25 1.68
N SER A 25 -8.32 39.06 1.98
CA SER A 25 -6.92 38.78 1.63
C SER A 25 -6.27 37.76 2.56
N THR A 26 -6.85 37.51 3.74
CA THR A 26 -6.29 36.59 4.76
C THR A 26 -7.26 35.50 5.18
N HIS A 27 -8.57 35.72 5.01
CA HIS A 27 -9.62 34.82 5.47
C HIS A 27 -10.64 34.51 4.37
N THR A 28 -11.37 33.42 4.55
CA THR A 28 -12.50 33.01 3.72
C THR A 28 -13.63 32.48 4.61
N CYS A 29 -14.87 32.51 4.14
CA CYS A 29 -16.04 32.11 4.92
C CYS A 29 -16.47 30.66 4.63
N CYS A 30 -16.63 29.84 5.68
CA CYS A 30 -17.19 28.50 5.57
C CYS A 30 -18.71 28.53 5.72
N ARG A 31 -19.44 28.34 4.62
CA ARG A 31 -20.90 28.15 4.57
C ARG A 31 -21.70 29.17 5.42
N ASN A 32 -21.25 30.42 5.44
CA ASN A 32 -21.85 31.54 6.18
C ASN A 32 -21.85 31.41 7.71
N ASP A 33 -20.99 30.57 8.29
CA ASP A 33 -20.93 30.35 9.75
C ASP A 33 -19.65 30.94 10.36
N LYS A 34 -18.48 30.52 9.85
CA LYS A 34 -17.20 30.95 10.42
C LYS A 34 -16.20 31.35 9.34
N SER A 35 -15.52 32.48 9.56
CA SER A 35 -14.35 32.85 8.77
C SER A 35 -13.10 32.08 9.25
N ILE A 36 -12.33 31.58 8.29
CA ILE A 36 -11.12 30.79 8.52
C ILE A 36 -9.97 31.40 7.73
N HIS A 37 -8.75 31.19 8.19
CA HIS A 37 -7.58 31.70 7.49
C HIS A 37 -7.35 30.92 6.18
N LEU A 38 -6.81 31.56 5.14
CA LEU A 38 -6.62 30.95 3.81
C LEU A 38 -5.66 29.74 3.78
N ASN A 39 -4.93 29.50 4.86
CA ASN A 39 -4.09 28.30 5.03
C ASN A 39 -4.91 27.06 5.44
N GLN A 40 -6.16 27.25 5.87
CA GLN A 40 -7.11 26.20 6.22
C GLN A 40 -8.07 25.92 5.05
N SER A 41 -8.93 24.92 5.21
CA SER A 41 -9.98 24.58 4.25
C SER A 41 -11.30 24.32 4.96
N CYS A 42 -12.42 24.52 4.27
CA CYS A 42 -13.74 24.31 4.84
C CYS A 42 -14.22 22.87 4.64
N CYS A 43 -14.85 22.32 5.67
CA CYS A 43 -15.63 21.08 5.62
C CYS A 43 -16.99 21.37 6.26
N GLY A 44 -17.99 21.66 5.44
CA GLY A 44 -19.24 22.25 5.91
C GLY A 44 -18.97 23.64 6.50
N SER A 45 -19.40 23.87 7.74
CA SER A 45 -19.12 25.11 8.47
C SER A 45 -17.81 25.12 9.26
N ARG A 46 -17.06 24.00 9.25
CA ARG A 46 -15.83 23.86 10.05
C ARG A 46 -14.58 24.10 9.20
N GLY A 47 -13.68 24.93 9.71
CA GLY A 47 -12.30 25.03 9.21
C GLY A 47 -11.45 23.86 9.68
N TYR A 48 -10.57 23.37 8.81
CA TYR A 48 -9.55 22.39 9.17
C TYR A 48 -8.21 22.71 8.51
N ASP A 49 -7.12 22.30 9.15
CA ASP A 49 -5.80 22.37 8.54
C ASP A 49 -5.66 21.27 7.46
N LYS A 50 -5.55 21.70 6.20
CA LYS A 50 -5.39 20.80 5.05
C LYS A 50 -4.08 20.01 5.07
N ARG A 51 -3.08 20.37 5.89
CA ARG A 51 -1.87 19.54 6.06
C ARG A 51 -2.17 18.26 6.85
N THR A 52 -3.01 18.36 7.86
CA THR A 52 -3.20 17.31 8.87
C THR A 52 -4.56 16.62 8.79
N HIS A 53 -5.54 17.22 8.11
CA HIS A 53 -6.92 16.74 8.06
C HIS A 53 -7.49 16.82 6.64
N GLN A 54 -8.60 16.11 6.40
CA GLN A 54 -9.37 16.13 5.15
C GLN A 54 -10.87 16.12 5.44
N CYS A 55 -11.67 16.61 4.49
CA CYS A 55 -13.13 16.58 4.57
C CYS A 55 -13.71 15.32 3.94
N ARG A 56 -14.62 14.65 4.66
CA ARG A 56 -15.38 13.49 4.19
C ARG A 56 -16.87 13.83 4.14
N ASN A 57 -17.53 13.42 3.05
CA ASN A 57 -18.96 13.64 2.79
C ASN A 57 -19.39 15.13 2.84
N GLY A 58 -18.45 16.08 2.78
CA GLY A 58 -18.74 17.51 2.79
C GLY A 58 -19.00 18.14 4.17
N TYR A 59 -18.93 17.39 5.27
CA TYR A 59 -19.18 17.92 6.64
C TYR A 59 -18.36 17.26 7.76
N GLN A 60 -17.68 16.14 7.50
CA GLN A 60 -16.91 15.43 8.51
C GLN A 60 -15.40 15.69 8.33
N VAL A 61 -14.76 16.36 9.30
CA VAL A 61 -13.30 16.50 9.33
C VAL A 61 -12.69 15.24 9.93
N VAL A 62 -11.80 14.60 9.18
CA VAL A 62 -11.04 13.43 9.65
C VAL A 62 -9.54 13.73 9.57
N THR A 63 -8.76 13.20 10.49
CA THR A 63 -7.29 13.25 10.40
C THR A 63 -6.86 12.57 9.10
N LYS A 64 -5.99 13.24 8.35
CA LYS A 64 -5.26 12.57 7.27
C LYS A 64 -4.45 11.47 7.94
N PRO A 65 -4.44 10.25 7.36
CA PRO A 65 -3.44 9.29 7.77
C PRO A 65 -2.08 9.98 7.66
N ASN A 66 -1.35 9.98 8.79
CA ASN A 66 -0.04 10.61 8.90
C ASN A 66 0.79 10.16 7.68
N PRO A 67 1.46 11.06 6.93
CA PRO A 67 2.33 10.67 5.84
C PRO A 67 3.57 9.98 6.42
N ILE A 68 3.39 8.77 6.97
CA ILE A 68 4.45 7.80 7.13
C ILE A 68 4.84 7.42 5.70
N LYS A 69 5.78 8.18 5.15
CA LYS A 69 6.63 7.79 4.02
C LYS A 69 5.84 7.25 2.81
N ASN A 70 5.11 8.11 2.12
CA ASN A 70 4.66 7.83 0.75
C ASN A 70 5.81 7.88 -0.28
N ASN A 71 6.97 7.32 0.07
CA ASN A 71 7.80 6.63 -0.92
C ASN A 71 7.39 5.15 -0.85
N ALA A 72 6.15 4.88 -1.26
CA ALA A 72 5.55 3.55 -1.23
C ALA A 72 6.22 2.67 -2.29
N ARG A 73 7.45 2.22 -2.02
CA ARG A 73 8.02 1.06 -2.69
C ARG A 73 7.26 -0.16 -2.16
N PRO A 74 6.61 -0.98 -3.00
CA PRO A 74 6.00 -2.21 -2.53
C PRO A 74 7.07 -3.25 -2.09
N GLY A 75 6.67 -4.26 -1.31
CA GLY A 75 7.43 -5.49 -1.01
C GLY A 75 8.67 -5.37 -0.14
N ILE A 76 9.77 -6.02 -0.54
CA ILE A 76 10.94 -6.28 0.32
C ILE A 76 11.58 -4.99 0.87
N CYS A 77 11.47 -3.91 0.10
CA CYS A 77 11.92 -2.58 0.49
C CYS A 77 11.02 -1.92 1.55
N ARG A 78 9.74 -2.32 1.60
CA ARG A 78 8.75 -1.89 2.59
C ARG A 78 8.87 -2.67 3.88
N ALA A 79 9.13 -3.98 3.82
CA ALA A 79 9.35 -4.87 4.96
C ALA A 79 10.52 -4.45 5.88
N CYS A 80 11.37 -3.55 5.39
CA CYS A 80 12.46 -2.89 6.10
C CYS A 80 12.02 -1.81 7.09
N ILE A 81 10.86 -1.99 7.73
CA ILE A 81 10.33 -1.07 8.73
C ILE A 81 11.09 -1.26 10.03
N ARG A 82 11.39 -0.15 10.71
CA ARG A 82 12.03 -0.17 12.03
C ARG A 82 11.16 -0.82 13.11
N ASP A 83 9.85 -0.92 12.87
CA ASP A 83 8.87 -1.38 13.86
C ASP A 83 8.07 -2.57 13.32
N MET A 84 8.14 -3.67 14.06
CA MET A 84 7.36 -4.89 13.80
C MET A 84 5.86 -4.68 13.93
N SER A 85 5.42 -3.67 14.69
CA SER A 85 4.00 -3.33 14.87
C SER A 85 3.39 -2.79 13.58
N ASP A 86 4.12 -1.94 12.87
CA ASP A 86 3.71 -1.39 11.57
C ASP A 86 3.65 -2.50 10.49
N ILE A 87 4.59 -3.45 10.49
CA ILE A 87 4.53 -4.62 9.58
C ILE A 87 3.26 -5.45 9.83
N ARG A 88 2.89 -5.67 11.10
CA ARG A 88 1.66 -6.40 11.45
C ARG A 88 0.43 -5.66 10.96
N GLU A 89 0.38 -4.34 11.15
CA GLU A 89 -0.75 -3.53 10.71
C GLU A 89 -0.85 -3.51 9.17
N GLN A 90 0.26 -3.42 8.46
CA GLN A 90 0.28 -3.46 7.00
C GLN A 90 -0.18 -4.80 6.42
N ILE A 91 0.13 -5.91 7.07
CA ILE A 91 -0.42 -7.24 6.72
C ILE A 91 -1.91 -7.30 7.06
N ARG A 92 -2.34 -6.71 8.17
CA ARG A 92 -3.75 -6.66 8.59
C ARG A 92 -4.60 -5.89 7.57
N MET A 93 -4.11 -4.72 7.16
CA MET A 93 -4.70 -3.80 6.17
C MET A 93 -4.48 -4.21 4.71
N GLU A 94 -3.83 -5.37 4.47
CA GLU A 94 -3.61 -5.96 3.14
C GLU A 94 -2.74 -5.13 2.18
N THR A 95 -2.10 -4.07 2.69
CA THR A 95 -1.09 -3.29 1.96
C THR A 95 0.20 -4.09 1.71
N LEU A 96 0.46 -5.11 2.53
CA LEU A 96 1.56 -6.06 2.38
C LEU A 96 0.99 -7.46 2.17
N SER A 97 0.92 -7.91 0.92
CA SER A 97 0.32 -9.20 0.59
C SER A 97 1.21 -10.37 0.99
N VAL A 98 0.73 -11.18 1.94
CA VAL A 98 1.36 -12.44 2.35
C VAL A 98 0.97 -13.62 1.45
N CYS A 99 0.08 -13.40 0.49
CA CYS A 99 -0.45 -14.41 -0.43
C CYS A 99 0.53 -14.72 -1.55
N LYS A 100 1.65 -15.33 -1.17
CA LYS A 100 2.71 -15.76 -2.07
C LYS A 100 2.70 -17.25 -2.29
N LYS A 101 3.13 -17.68 -3.49
CA LYS A 101 3.16 -19.10 -3.87
C LYS A 101 4.01 -19.92 -2.92
N TYR A 102 5.18 -19.41 -2.52
CA TYR A 102 6.12 -20.14 -1.68
C TYR A 102 6.36 -19.48 -0.32
N LYS A 103 6.68 -20.32 0.68
CA LYS A 103 7.19 -19.94 2.00
C LYS A 103 8.54 -20.63 2.16
N PHE A 104 9.55 -19.89 2.60
CA PHE A 104 10.81 -20.50 3.00
C PHE A 104 11.29 -19.92 4.32
N LYS A 105 11.94 -20.75 5.11
CA LYS A 105 12.75 -20.30 6.24
C LYS A 105 14.21 -20.24 5.79
N VAL A 106 14.82 -19.06 5.89
CA VAL A 106 16.19 -18.82 5.50
C VAL A 106 17.00 -18.48 6.74
N TYR A 107 18.03 -19.28 7.01
CA TYR A 107 18.99 -19.00 8.06
C TYR A 107 20.23 -18.32 7.47
N THR A 108 20.70 -17.24 8.09
CA THR A 108 21.92 -16.53 7.69
C THR A 108 22.88 -16.47 8.87
N ASN A 109 24.12 -16.88 8.65
CA ASN A 109 25.21 -16.78 9.64
C ASN A 109 26.30 -15.78 9.23
N ARG A 110 26.17 -15.19 8.04
CA ARG A 110 27.11 -14.20 7.51
C ARG A 110 26.39 -12.86 7.38
N VAL A 111 27.08 -11.81 7.81
CA VAL A 111 26.62 -10.44 7.61
C VAL A 111 26.47 -10.20 6.10
N PRO A 112 25.39 -9.55 5.64
CA PRO A 112 25.22 -9.27 4.22
C PRO A 112 26.34 -8.43 3.64
N ILE A 113 26.70 -8.72 2.39
CA ILE A 113 27.73 -7.99 1.66
C ILE A 113 27.05 -6.87 0.86
N ARG A 114 27.51 -5.64 1.03
CA ARG A 114 27.03 -4.52 0.23
C ARG A 114 27.72 -4.52 -1.14
N SER A 115 26.93 -4.52 -2.21
CA SER A 115 27.43 -4.41 -3.59
C SER A 115 26.65 -3.32 -4.33
N GLY A 116 27.21 -2.11 -4.38
CA GLY A 116 26.58 -0.93 -4.95
C GLY A 116 25.25 -0.56 -4.26
N GLN A 117 24.15 -0.77 -4.99
CA GLN A 117 22.77 -0.54 -4.51
C GLN A 117 22.11 -1.79 -3.90
N PHE A 118 22.74 -2.95 -4.02
CA PHE A 118 22.19 -4.23 -3.57
C PHE A 118 22.88 -4.71 -2.29
N TRP A 119 22.16 -5.53 -1.53
CA TRP A 119 22.75 -6.40 -0.51
C TRP A 119 22.74 -7.84 -0.99
N ILE A 120 23.85 -8.52 -0.78
CA ILE A 120 24.01 -9.93 -1.08
C ILE A 120 24.03 -10.68 0.24
N MET A 121 22.99 -11.50 0.47
CA MET A 121 22.88 -12.33 1.65
C MET A 121 23.16 -13.79 1.29
N HIS A 122 24.03 -14.42 2.06
CA HIS A 122 24.27 -15.84 1.98
C HIS A 122 23.46 -16.52 3.08
N GLY A 123 22.55 -17.40 2.66
CA GLY A 123 21.67 -18.11 3.56
C GLY A 123 21.59 -19.59 3.26
N LYS A 124 20.94 -20.31 4.16
CA LYS A 124 20.65 -21.74 4.06
C LYS A 124 19.16 -21.95 4.29
N LEU A 125 18.50 -22.65 3.39
CA LEU A 125 17.09 -23.00 3.54
C LEU A 125 16.94 -24.04 4.65
N ALA A 126 15.94 -23.86 5.52
CA ALA A 126 15.68 -24.81 6.60
C ALA A 126 15.12 -26.13 6.06
N GLU A 127 14.32 -26.08 4.99
CA GLU A 127 13.55 -27.20 4.48
C GLU A 127 14.43 -28.28 3.84
N ASN A 128 15.49 -27.89 3.13
CA ASN A 128 16.36 -28.82 2.39
C ASN A 128 17.85 -28.58 2.64
N LYS A 129 18.21 -27.74 3.62
CA LYS A 129 19.60 -27.39 3.95
C LYS A 129 20.41 -26.85 2.76
N ARG A 130 19.76 -26.37 1.70
CA ARG A 130 20.43 -25.87 0.50
C ARG A 130 20.94 -24.45 0.72
N ASN A 131 22.14 -24.18 0.22
CA ASN A 131 22.71 -22.85 0.22
C ASN A 131 22.03 -21.98 -0.85
N VAL A 132 21.63 -20.77 -0.45
CA VAL A 132 20.99 -19.78 -1.31
C VAL A 132 21.68 -18.42 -1.16
N ARG A 133 21.79 -17.70 -2.27
CA ARG A 133 22.29 -16.35 -2.34
C ARG A 133 21.13 -15.43 -2.69
N LEU A 134 20.74 -14.56 -1.77
CA LEU A 134 19.65 -13.60 -1.94
C LEU A 134 20.23 -12.25 -2.34
N ILE A 135 19.74 -11.68 -3.43
CA ILE A 135 20.08 -10.33 -3.88
C ILE A 135 18.90 -9.43 -3.51
N VAL A 136 19.12 -8.52 -2.57
CA VAL A 136 18.10 -7.60 -2.05
C VAL A 136 18.31 -6.20 -2.64
N PRO A 137 17.33 -5.62 -3.36
CA PRO A 137 17.47 -4.36 -4.09
C PRO A 137 17.22 -3.12 -3.23
N CYS A 138 17.55 -3.15 -1.93
CA CYS A 138 17.35 -1.99 -1.05
C CYS A 138 18.41 -1.85 0.03
N LYS A 139 18.76 -0.60 0.32
CA LYS A 139 19.63 -0.26 1.44
C LYS A 139 18.82 -0.29 2.73
N CYS A 140 18.89 -1.40 3.46
CA CYS A 140 18.12 -1.60 4.68
C CYS A 140 19.03 -1.99 5.85
N SER A 141 19.12 -1.11 6.86
CA SER A 141 19.97 -1.33 8.03
C SER A 141 19.51 -2.52 8.89
N GLN A 142 18.23 -2.91 8.82
CA GLN A 142 17.70 -4.08 9.52
C GLN A 142 18.10 -5.41 8.88
N LEU A 143 18.51 -5.41 7.61
CA LEU A 143 19.08 -6.61 6.97
C LEU A 143 20.52 -6.87 7.42
N ASN A 144 21.19 -5.92 8.07
CA ASN A 144 22.58 -6.06 8.51
C ASN A 144 22.77 -7.01 9.71
N LYS A 145 21.88 -7.99 9.88
CA LYS A 145 21.86 -8.91 11.00
C LYS A 145 21.89 -10.35 10.48
N THR A 146 22.41 -11.23 11.30
CA THR A 146 22.34 -12.69 11.08
C THR A 146 21.12 -13.25 11.81
N GLY A 147 20.70 -14.45 11.44
CA GLY A 147 19.62 -15.17 12.11
C GLY A 147 18.63 -15.80 11.13
N GLU A 148 17.45 -16.14 11.65
CA GLU A 148 16.36 -16.74 10.89
C GLU A 148 15.45 -15.67 10.28
N TYR A 149 15.11 -15.87 9.01
CA TYR A 149 14.22 -15.02 8.23
C TYR A 149 13.12 -15.87 7.58
N VAL A 150 11.95 -15.26 7.42
CA VAL A 150 10.84 -15.80 6.64
C VAL A 150 10.83 -15.11 5.28
N LEU A 151 11.00 -15.91 4.22
CA LEU A 151 10.90 -15.49 2.83
C LEU A 151 9.53 -15.91 2.26
N LEU A 152 8.80 -14.94 1.73
CA LEU A 152 7.57 -15.13 0.98
C LEU A 152 7.80 -14.63 -0.44
N THR A 153 7.67 -15.51 -1.43
CA THR A 153 7.97 -15.18 -2.82
C THR A 153 7.10 -16.01 -3.77
N ASP A 154 6.89 -15.48 -4.97
CA ASP A 154 6.27 -16.20 -6.08
C ASP A 154 7.30 -16.97 -6.94
N ILE A 155 8.59 -16.76 -6.66
CA ILE A 155 9.71 -17.37 -7.38
C ILE A 155 10.04 -18.73 -6.76
N ASP A 156 10.11 -19.76 -7.60
CA ASP A 156 10.56 -21.10 -7.19
C ASP A 156 12.07 -21.09 -6.92
N VAL A 157 12.48 -21.60 -5.76
CA VAL A 157 13.85 -21.56 -5.26
C VAL A 157 14.66 -22.76 -5.75
N LYS A 158 14.43 -23.15 -7.01
CA LYS A 158 15.25 -24.15 -7.71
C LYS A 158 16.64 -23.62 -8.03
N ARG A 159 16.83 -22.30 -8.08
CA ARG A 159 18.14 -21.67 -8.32
C ARG A 159 18.86 -21.38 -7.01
N SER A 160 20.19 -21.46 -7.03
CA SER A 160 21.06 -21.11 -5.90
C SER A 160 21.13 -19.60 -5.66
N THR A 161 20.84 -18.77 -6.66
CA THR A 161 20.76 -17.31 -6.53
C THR A 161 19.36 -16.83 -6.84
N ILE A 162 18.82 -15.99 -5.96
CA ILE A 162 17.47 -15.44 -6.06
C ILE A 162 17.57 -13.93 -5.96
N ARG A 163 16.99 -13.24 -6.95
CA ARG A 163 16.86 -11.79 -6.90
C ARG A 163 15.47 -11.48 -6.37
N LEU A 164 15.42 -10.86 -5.20
CA LEU A 164 14.17 -10.49 -4.57
C LEU A 164 13.64 -9.19 -5.20
N GLY A 165 12.35 -9.15 -5.45
CA GLY A 165 11.65 -7.99 -6.02
C GLY A 165 10.78 -7.28 -5.01
N ASP A 166 10.20 -6.16 -5.45
CA ASP A 166 9.23 -5.36 -4.69
C ASP A 166 7.88 -6.06 -4.47
N SER A 167 7.74 -7.32 -4.86
CA SER A 167 6.60 -8.14 -4.50
C SER A 167 6.94 -9.14 -3.40
N ASP A 168 8.21 -9.48 -3.22
CA ASP A 168 8.64 -10.47 -2.24
C ASP A 168 8.69 -9.88 -0.83
N LEU A 169 8.51 -10.72 0.18
CA LEU A 169 8.65 -10.32 1.58
C LEU A 169 9.80 -11.12 2.20
N PHE A 170 10.73 -10.41 2.81
CA PHE A 170 11.84 -11.02 3.54
C PHE A 170 11.90 -10.37 4.92
N LEU A 171 11.49 -11.12 5.93
CA LEU A 171 11.18 -10.61 7.26
C LEU A 171 12.00 -11.38 8.29
N GLN A 172 12.60 -10.69 9.27
CA GLN A 172 13.23 -11.37 10.40
C GLN A 172 12.18 -12.21 11.13
N HIS A 173 12.54 -13.45 11.47
CA HIS A 173 11.63 -14.35 12.18
C HIS A 173 11.17 -13.73 13.52
N ASN A 174 9.86 -13.82 13.75
CA ASN A 174 9.21 -13.42 14.99
C ASN A 174 7.94 -14.27 15.17
N GLN A 175 7.83 -14.97 16.28
CA GLN A 175 6.75 -15.94 16.52
C GLN A 175 5.33 -15.35 16.35
N ARG A 176 5.12 -14.12 16.84
CA ARG A 176 3.82 -13.42 16.71
C ARG A 176 3.51 -13.08 15.25
N LEU A 177 4.52 -12.62 14.51
CA LEU A 177 4.37 -12.29 13.09
C LEU A 177 4.09 -13.55 12.25
N GLU A 178 4.81 -14.64 12.51
CA GLU A 178 4.61 -15.89 11.78
C GLU A 178 3.20 -16.47 12.00
N THR A 179 2.63 -16.29 13.19
CA THR A 179 1.24 -16.67 13.49
C THR A 179 0.25 -15.86 12.64
N ILE A 180 0.43 -14.54 12.54
CA ILE A 180 -0.40 -13.64 11.72
C ILE A 180 -0.28 -14.01 10.23
N ILE A 181 0.94 -14.16 9.74
CA ILE A 181 1.23 -14.57 8.36
C ILE A 181 0.52 -15.90 8.08
N SER A 182 0.67 -16.90 8.93
CA SER A 182 0.08 -18.22 8.74
C SER A 182 -1.45 -18.17 8.72
N ARG A 183 -2.07 -17.39 9.62
CA ARG A 183 -3.54 -17.20 9.64
C ARG A 183 -4.06 -16.50 8.39
N LYS A 184 -3.41 -15.42 7.95
CA LYS A 184 -3.79 -14.71 6.71
C LYS A 184 -3.54 -15.57 5.47
N ARG A 185 -2.44 -16.35 5.45
CA ARG A 185 -2.14 -17.26 4.34
C ARG A 185 -3.14 -18.38 4.14
N LYS A 186 -3.76 -18.90 5.22
CA LYS A 186 -4.89 -19.84 5.11
C LYS A 186 -6.08 -19.26 4.37
N LYS A 187 -6.27 -17.94 4.40
CA LYS A 187 -7.34 -17.22 3.70
C LYS A 187 -6.95 -16.76 2.29
N CYS A 188 -5.69 -16.91 1.91
CA CYS A 188 -5.27 -16.58 0.57
C CYS A 188 -5.98 -17.51 -0.41
N LYS A 189 -6.78 -16.93 -1.30
CA LYS A 189 -7.21 -17.62 -2.50
C LYS A 189 -5.93 -18.03 -3.22
N ILE A 190 -5.68 -19.32 -3.32
CA ILE A 190 -4.49 -19.85 -3.99
C ILE A 190 -4.48 -19.20 -5.38
N ALA A 191 -3.44 -18.42 -5.68
CA ALA A 191 -3.18 -17.96 -7.04
C ALA A 191 -2.87 -19.22 -7.88
N GLY A 192 -3.94 -19.84 -8.38
CA GLY A 192 -3.91 -21.17 -8.96
C GLY A 192 -5.17 -22.01 -8.77
N SER A 193 -6.14 -21.64 -7.92
CA SER A 193 -7.42 -22.36 -7.88
C SER A 193 -8.65 -21.46 -7.72
N SER A 194 -9.62 -21.71 -8.61
CA SER A 194 -11.06 -21.73 -8.30
C SER A 194 -11.98 -20.59 -8.73
N TRP A 195 -11.56 -19.49 -9.36
CA TRP A 195 -12.56 -18.64 -10.06
C TRP A 195 -12.00 -17.92 -11.28
N PHE A 196 -10.89 -17.20 -11.14
CA PHE A 196 -10.33 -16.40 -12.23
C PHE A 196 -9.80 -17.25 -13.40
N VAL A 197 -9.11 -18.37 -13.13
CA VAL A 197 -8.66 -19.32 -14.16
C VAL A 197 -9.84 -20.04 -14.82
N ARG A 198 -10.92 -20.30 -14.06
CA ARG A 198 -12.16 -20.87 -14.61
C ARG A 198 -12.85 -19.86 -15.53
N GLN A 199 -12.87 -18.58 -15.16
CA GLN A 199 -13.37 -17.48 -15.98
C GLN A 199 -12.51 -17.26 -17.24
N LEU A 200 -11.19 -17.33 -17.14
CA LEU A 200 -10.29 -17.24 -18.30
C LEU A 200 -10.46 -18.44 -19.25
N LYS A 201 -10.60 -19.67 -18.73
CA LYS A 201 -10.92 -20.84 -19.57
C LYS A 201 -12.29 -20.71 -20.22
N ILE A 202 -13.32 -20.25 -19.51
CA ILE A 202 -14.65 -20.00 -20.07
C ILE A 202 -14.59 -18.93 -21.16
N ARG A 203 -13.85 -17.84 -20.95
CA ARG A 203 -13.64 -16.79 -21.97
C ARG A 203 -12.92 -17.31 -23.20
N ALA A 204 -11.83 -18.05 -23.03
CA ALA A 204 -11.09 -18.63 -24.15
C ALA A 204 -11.94 -19.61 -24.96
N VAL A 205 -12.74 -20.46 -24.31
CA VAL A 205 -13.68 -21.38 -24.99
C VAL A 205 -14.77 -20.62 -25.72
N LYS A 206 -15.27 -19.51 -25.14
CA LYS A 206 -16.30 -18.67 -25.76
C LYS A 206 -15.76 -17.91 -26.99
N GLU A 207 -14.56 -17.37 -26.91
CA GLU A 207 -13.89 -16.69 -28.03
C GLU A 207 -13.58 -17.68 -29.18
N VAL A 208 -13.13 -18.89 -28.86
CA VAL A 208 -12.92 -19.95 -29.87
C VAL A 208 -14.25 -20.42 -30.49
N GLY A 209 -15.31 -20.54 -29.69
CA GLY A 209 -16.65 -20.89 -30.21
C GLY A 209 -17.25 -19.81 -31.10
N GLU A 210 -17.08 -18.53 -30.76
CA GLU A 210 -17.49 -17.39 -31.58
C GLU A 210 -16.65 -17.29 -32.87
N PHE A 211 -15.36 -17.65 -32.82
CA PHE A 211 -14.49 -17.71 -34.00
C PHE A 211 -14.89 -18.86 -34.94
N ILE A 212 -15.14 -20.06 -34.41
CA ILE A 212 -15.61 -21.21 -35.20
C ILE A 212 -17.00 -20.92 -35.82
N GLY A 213 -17.91 -20.30 -35.07
CA GLY A 213 -19.24 -19.93 -35.55
C GLY A 213 -19.25 -18.84 -36.63
N ARG A 214 -18.17 -18.07 -36.77
CA ARG A 214 -17.98 -17.10 -37.89
C ARG A 214 -17.34 -17.73 -39.12
N ILE A 215 -16.63 -18.84 -38.98
CA ILE A 215 -15.89 -19.50 -40.08
C ILE A 215 -16.71 -20.63 -40.72
N LEU A 216 -17.56 -21.32 -39.96
CA LEU A 216 -18.42 -22.37 -40.52
C LEU A 216 -19.74 -21.78 -41.04
N PRO A 217 -20.03 -21.87 -42.36
CA PRO A 217 -21.33 -21.49 -42.87
C PRO A 217 -22.40 -22.39 -42.23
N LYS A 218 -23.46 -21.78 -41.67
CA LYS A 218 -24.63 -22.51 -41.18
C LYS A 218 -25.33 -23.15 -42.39
N GLY A 219 -24.97 -24.39 -42.69
CA GLY A 219 -25.64 -25.23 -43.67
C GLY A 219 -27.09 -25.45 -43.26
N ARG A 220 -28.01 -25.05 -44.14
CA ARG A 220 -29.41 -25.43 -44.16
C ARG A 220 -29.46 -26.92 -44.53
N PHE A 221 -30.02 -27.74 -43.65
CA PHE A 221 -30.69 -28.99 -44.00
C PHE A 221 -32.09 -28.92 -43.41
#